data_AF-A0AAV9Z875-F1
#
_entry.id   AF-A0AAV9Z875-F1
#
_cell.length_a   1.000
_cell.length_b   1.000
_cell.length_c   1.000
_cell.angle_alpha   90.00
_cell.angle_beta   90.00
_cell.angle_gamma   90.00
#
_symmetry.space_group_name_H-M   'P 1'
#
loop_
_entity.id
_entity.type
_entity.pdbx_description
1 polymer ?
#
loop_
_entity_poly.entity_id
_entity_poly.type
_entity_poly.pdbx_seq_one_letter_code
_entity_poly.pdbx_strand_id
1 'polypeptide(L)'
;MSIARSRLLCQSVRNQGIGDFLIGDPAATGELFASEAGKEKKRVERERRKELRAEIEQEWAEMKHQHNAAVENWTSECSKLQETGLRKKDLPPKPKLGKKPKLPVVEDEDEDEEDEPNEKGDV
;
A
#
# COMPACT_ATOMS: atom_id res chain seq x y z
N MET A 1 -37.69 -14.01 30.09
CA MET A 1 -37.74 -15.40 29.59
C MET A 1 -38.12 -15.36 28.12
N SER A 2 -37.15 -15.47 27.21
CA SER A 2 -37.40 -15.47 25.77
C SER A 2 -36.69 -16.64 25.12
N ILE A 3 -37.43 -17.72 24.90
CA ILE A 3 -37.02 -18.90 24.14
C ILE A 3 -37.36 -18.60 22.69
N ALA A 4 -36.39 -18.09 21.94
CA ALA A 4 -36.52 -17.97 20.49
C ALA A 4 -36.20 -19.33 19.85
N ARG A 5 -37.26 -19.92 19.29
CA ARG A 5 -37.30 -21.23 18.63
C ARG A 5 -36.41 -21.25 17.40
N SER A 6 -35.30 -22.00 17.45
CA SER A 6 -34.52 -22.37 16.27
C SER A 6 -35.36 -23.28 15.38
N ARG A 7 -35.79 -22.77 14.23
CA ARG A 7 -36.50 -23.54 13.22
C ARG A 7 -35.52 -24.38 12.41
N LEU A 8 -35.82 -25.67 12.44
CA LEU A 8 -35.31 -26.79 11.68
C LEU A 8 -34.90 -26.49 10.23
N LEU A 9 -33.78 -27.11 9.86
CA LEU A 9 -33.60 -27.96 8.67
C LEU A 9 -34.54 -27.68 7.49
N CYS A 10 -33.96 -27.18 6.40
CA CYS A 10 -34.40 -27.53 5.05
C CYS A 10 -33.22 -28.12 4.30
N GLN A 11 -33.07 -29.45 4.42
CA GLN A 11 -32.44 -30.26 3.38
C GLN A 11 -33.42 -30.28 2.20
N SER A 12 -32.99 -29.82 1.04
CA SER A 12 -33.71 -30.03 -0.21
C SER A 12 -32.74 -30.65 -1.22
N VAL A 13 -32.67 -31.98 -1.16
CA VAL A 13 -32.23 -32.83 -2.26
C VAL A 13 -33.33 -32.78 -3.32
N ARG A 14 -33.05 -32.23 -4.50
CA ARG A 14 -33.74 -32.59 -5.75
C ARG A 14 -32.74 -32.62 -6.90
N ASN A 15 -32.19 -33.80 -7.08
CA ASN A 15 -31.51 -34.25 -8.28
C ASN A 15 -32.59 -34.83 -9.20
N GLN A 16 -32.84 -34.24 -10.37
CA GLN A 16 -33.53 -34.85 -11.52
C GLN A 16 -33.63 -33.85 -12.70
N GLY A 17 -33.14 -34.27 -13.87
CA GLY A 17 -33.57 -33.74 -15.16
C GLY A 17 -32.53 -32.94 -15.95
N ILE A 18 -31.46 -33.58 -16.41
CA ILE A 18 -30.70 -33.10 -17.58
C ILE A 18 -31.56 -33.45 -18.80
N GLY A 19 -32.47 -32.54 -19.15
CA GLY A 19 -33.18 -32.57 -20.43
C GLY A 19 -32.33 -31.85 -21.46
N ASP A 20 -32.00 -32.56 -22.54
CA ASP A 20 -31.55 -32.04 -23.82
C ASP A 20 -32.32 -30.76 -24.19
N PHE A 21 -31.71 -29.60 -23.91
CA PHE A 21 -32.25 -28.29 -24.24
C PHE A 21 -31.23 -27.60 -25.15
N LEU A 22 -31.47 -27.76 -26.45
CA LEU A 22 -31.09 -26.86 -27.53
C LEU A 22 -29.57 -26.71 -27.78
N ILE A 23 -29.10 -27.45 -28.78
CA ILE A 23 -28.00 -27.05 -29.65
C ILE A 23 -28.47 -25.76 -30.37
N GLY A 24 -28.22 -24.62 -29.72
CA GLY A 24 -28.29 -23.29 -30.31
C GLY A 24 -26.89 -22.87 -30.75
N ASP A 25 -26.79 -22.30 -31.95
CA ASP A 25 -25.57 -21.88 -32.62
C ASP A 25 -24.52 -21.20 -31.71
N PRO A 26 -23.27 -21.68 -31.64
CA PRO A 26 -22.21 -21.09 -30.79
C PRO A 26 -21.62 -19.78 -31.34
N ALA A 27 -22.23 -19.14 -32.34
CA ALA A 27 -21.65 -18.00 -33.05
C ALA A 27 -21.80 -16.65 -32.31
N ALA A 28 -22.46 -16.60 -31.14
CA ALA A 28 -22.79 -15.34 -30.46
C ALA A 28 -22.18 -15.17 -29.05
N THR A 29 -21.14 -15.93 -28.67
CA THR A 29 -20.48 -15.83 -27.34
C THR A 29 -18.99 -15.45 -27.41
N GLY A 30 -18.56 -14.74 -28.46
CA GLY A 30 -17.16 -14.34 -28.63
C GLY A 30 -16.74 -13.01 -28.01
N GLU A 31 -17.68 -12.07 -27.77
CA GLU A 31 -17.32 -10.69 -27.42
C GLU A 31 -17.30 -10.38 -25.91
N LEU A 32 -17.94 -11.18 -25.06
CA LEU A 32 -17.97 -10.94 -23.62
C LEU A 32 -16.67 -11.34 -22.92
N PHE A 33 -15.99 -12.39 -23.39
CA PHE A 33 -14.75 -12.91 -22.80
C PHE A 33 -13.54 -11.97 -22.97
N ALA A 34 -13.51 -11.14 -24.01
CA ALA A 34 -12.46 -10.13 -24.20
C ALA A 34 -12.57 -8.99 -23.16
N SER A 35 -13.80 -8.62 -22.79
CA SER A 35 -14.07 -7.53 -21.86
C SER A 35 -13.78 -7.90 -20.40
N GLU A 36 -13.97 -9.16 -20.01
CA GLU A 36 -13.68 -9.64 -18.65
C GLU A 36 -12.19 -9.84 -18.42
N ALA A 37 -11.46 -10.36 -19.41
CA ALA A 37 -10.01 -10.50 -19.35
C ALA A 37 -9.28 -9.14 -19.21
N GLY A 38 -9.79 -8.08 -19.84
CA GLY A 38 -9.25 -6.72 -19.68
C GLY A 38 -9.49 -6.13 -18.30
N LYS A 39 -10.67 -6.38 -17.71
CA LYS A 39 -11.03 -5.91 -16.36
C LYS A 39 -10.19 -6.59 -15.28
N GLU A 40 -9.92 -7.88 -15.43
CA GLU A 40 -9.06 -8.64 -14.50
C GLU A 40 -7.62 -8.12 -14.51
N LYS A 41 -7.04 -7.92 -15.70
CA LYS A 41 -5.69 -7.35 -15.84
C LYS A 41 -5.58 -5.97 -15.18
N LYS A 42 -6.60 -5.12 -15.34
CA LYS A 42 -6.65 -3.79 -14.71
C LYS A 42 -6.76 -3.86 -13.19
N ARG A 43 -7.47 -4.86 -12.64
CA ARG A 43 -7.53 -5.08 -11.19
C ARG A 43 -6.18 -5.54 -10.65
N VAL A 44 -5.57 -6.54 -11.27
CA VAL A 44 -4.26 -7.08 -10.87
C VAL A 44 -3.18 -5.99 -10.91
N GLU A 45 -3.16 -5.16 -11.95
CA GLU A 45 -2.17 -4.08 -12.05
C GLU A 45 -2.37 -3.02 -10.96
N ARG A 46 -3.62 -2.69 -10.60
CA ARG A 46 -3.91 -1.77 -9.48
C ARG A 46 -3.46 -2.36 -8.15
N GLU A 47 -3.71 -3.64 -7.91
CA GLU A 47 -3.29 -4.33 -6.69
C GLU A 47 -1.76 -4.37 -6.58
N ARG A 48 -1.08 -4.76 -7.67
CA ARG A 48 0.38 -4.71 -7.75
C ARG A 48 0.94 -3.32 -7.50
N ARG A 49 0.33 -2.26 -8.05
CA ARG A 49 0.78 -0.87 -7.81
C ARG A 49 0.60 -0.46 -6.34
N LYS A 50 -0.46 -0.92 -5.68
CA LYS A 50 -0.68 -0.67 -4.24
C LYS A 50 0.37 -1.39 -3.38
N GLU A 51 0.67 -2.65 -3.71
CA GLU A 51 1.70 -3.43 -3.02
C GLU A 51 3.07 -2.77 -3.15
N LEU A 52 3.46 -2.36 -4.36
CA LEU A 52 4.71 -1.64 -4.59
C LEU A 52 4.79 -0.30 -3.84
N ARG A 53 3.67 0.42 -3.71
CA ARG A 53 3.60 1.65 -2.89
C ARG A 53 3.83 1.35 -1.41
N ALA A 54 3.16 0.34 -0.89
CA ALA A 54 3.27 -0.06 0.51
C ALA A 54 4.69 -0.53 0.85
N GLU A 55 5.33 -1.30 -0.03
CA GLU A 55 6.72 -1.75 0.14
C GLU A 55 7.69 -0.56 0.21
N ILE A 56 7.57 0.39 -0.72
CA ILE A 56 8.42 1.60 -0.73
C ILE A 56 8.19 2.47 0.52
N GLU A 57 6.95 2.58 0.99
CA GLU A 57 6.65 3.32 2.21
C GLU A 57 7.22 2.63 3.46
N GLN A 58 7.15 1.31 3.52
CA GLN A 58 7.76 0.53 4.59
C GLN A 58 9.28 0.70 4.61
N GLU A 59 9.94 0.59 3.45
CA GLU A 59 11.39 0.84 3.33
C GLU A 59 11.75 2.28 3.71
N TRP A 60 10.91 3.25 3.33
CA TRP A 60 11.12 4.65 3.69
C TRP A 60 10.94 4.91 5.18
N ALA A 61 9.97 4.27 5.82
CA ALA A 61 9.77 4.33 7.26
C ALA A 61 10.97 3.76 8.01
N GLU A 62 11.50 2.63 7.56
CA GLU A 62 12.71 2.03 8.13
C GLU A 62 13.93 2.96 7.98
N MET A 63 14.14 3.55 6.79
CA MET A 63 15.22 4.52 6.58
C MET A 63 15.08 5.76 7.46
N LYS A 64 13.86 6.28 7.65
CA LYS A 64 13.59 7.40 8.57
C LYS A 64 13.91 7.00 10.01
N HIS A 65 13.51 5.81 10.44
CA HIS A 65 13.78 5.31 11.78
C HIS A 65 15.29 5.21 12.05
N GLN A 66 16.05 4.61 11.13
CA GLN A 66 17.51 4.53 11.23
C GLN A 66 18.18 5.91 11.22
N HIS A 67 17.70 6.83 10.39
CA HIS A 67 18.22 8.20 10.35
C HIS A 67 17.96 8.95 11.66
N ASN A 68 16.77 8.81 12.24
CA ASN A 68 16.44 9.43 13.53
C ASN A 68 17.37 8.90 14.63
N ALA A 69 17.56 7.59 14.71
CA ALA A 69 18.51 6.99 15.66
C ALA A 69 19.95 7.50 15.44
N ALA A 70 20.39 7.63 14.19
CA ALA A 70 21.70 8.19 13.86
C ALA A 70 21.82 9.67 14.25
N VAL A 71 20.75 10.46 14.06
CA VAL A 71 20.70 11.87 14.44
C VAL A 71 20.71 12.04 15.96
N GLU A 72 19.99 11.21 16.70
CA GLU A 72 20.01 11.20 18.16
C GLU A 72 21.40 10.89 18.69
N ASN A 73 22.04 9.82 18.17
CA ASN A 73 23.41 9.49 18.56
C ASN A 73 24.38 10.62 18.21
N TRP A 74 24.32 11.16 16.99
CA TRP A 74 25.13 12.30 16.56
C TRP A 74 24.94 13.53 17.44
N THR A 75 23.69 13.82 17.83
CA THR A 75 23.37 14.97 18.71
C THR A 75 23.98 14.76 20.09
N SER A 76 23.89 13.54 20.63
CA SER A 76 24.50 13.19 21.92
C SER A 76 26.03 13.33 21.90
N GLU A 77 26.68 12.88 20.83
CA GLU A 77 28.13 13.02 20.64
C GLU A 77 28.53 14.48 20.50
N CYS A 78 27.80 15.25 19.70
CA CYS A 78 28.06 16.68 19.53
C CYS A 78 27.90 17.46 20.85
N SER A 79 26.94 17.09 21.70
CA SER A 79 26.78 17.69 23.03
C SER A 79 28.02 17.46 23.89
N LYS A 80 28.51 16.22 23.95
CA LYS A 80 29.74 15.87 24.69
C LYS A 80 30.95 16.63 24.16
N LEU A 81 31.09 16.73 22.84
CA LEU A 81 32.20 17.47 22.22
C LEU A 81 32.12 18.97 22.53
N GLN A 82 30.93 19.56 22.55
CA GLN A 82 30.76 20.96 22.94
C GLN A 82 31.12 21.20 24.41
N GLU A 83 30.78 20.28 25.32
CA GLU A 83 31.21 20.34 26.73
C GLU A 83 32.74 20.30 26.87
N THR A 84 33.43 19.57 25.99
CA THR A 84 34.91 19.57 25.94
C THR A 84 35.52 20.85 25.32
N GLY A 85 34.69 21.80 24.89
CA GLY A 85 35.13 23.09 24.35
C GLY A 85 35.38 23.11 22.84
N LEU A 86 35.00 22.06 22.09
CA LEU A 86 35.05 22.09 20.63
C LEU A 86 34.08 23.14 20.06
N ARG A 87 34.56 23.88 19.07
CA ARG A 87 33.74 24.90 18.40
C ARG A 87 32.76 24.20 17.47
N LYS A 88 31.59 24.81 17.26
CA LYS A 88 30.54 24.25 16.39
C LYS A 88 30.97 23.96 14.95
N LYS A 89 32.03 24.63 14.48
CA LYS A 89 32.60 24.50 13.13
C LYS A 89 33.39 23.20 12.95
N ASP A 90 33.89 22.66 14.06
CA ASP A 90 34.77 21.48 14.10
C ASP A 90 33.99 20.21 14.49
N LEU A 91 32.66 20.32 14.68
CA LEU A 91 31.80 19.18 14.95
C LEU A 91 31.63 18.31 13.70
N PRO A 92 31.44 16.98 13.87
CA PRO A 92 31.13 16.11 12.75
C PRO A 92 29.85 16.57 12.04
N PRO A 93 29.76 16.43 10.71
CA PRO A 93 28.57 16.83 9.97
C PRO A 93 27.36 15.96 10.35
N LYS A 94 26.17 16.58 10.37
CA LYS A 94 24.92 15.88 10.68
C LYS A 94 24.62 14.80 9.62
N PRO A 95 24.15 13.60 10.03
CA PRO A 95 23.69 12.58 9.10
C PRO A 95 22.60 13.10 8.16
N LYS A 96 22.74 12.79 6.87
CA LYS A 96 21.77 13.16 5.84
C LYS A 96 20.86 11.98 5.54
N LEU A 97 19.55 12.22 5.47
CA LEU A 97 18.60 11.22 5.01
C LEU A 97 18.70 11.11 3.48
N GLY A 98 18.67 9.88 2.95
CA GLY A 98 18.58 9.63 1.52
C GLY A 98 17.26 10.12 0.91
N LYS A 99 17.12 10.02 -0.42
CA LYS A 99 15.83 10.30 -1.08
C LYS A 99 14.91 9.10 -0.95
N LYS A 100 13.60 9.33 -0.83
CA LYS A 100 12.58 8.27 -0.89
C LYS A 100 12.72 7.50 -2.21
N PRO A 101 12.68 6.15 -2.21
CA PRO A 101 12.69 5.36 -3.43
C PRO A 101 11.49 5.75 -4.29
N LYS A 102 11.69 5.84 -5.61
CA LYS A 102 10.62 6.20 -6.55
C LYS A 102 9.95 4.93 -7.06
N LEU A 103 8.63 4.98 -7.19
CA LEU A 103 7.89 3.94 -7.91
C LEU A 103 8.35 3.91 -9.37
N PRO A 104 8.37 2.73 -10.02
CA PRO A 104 8.47 2.69 -11.47
C PRO A 104 7.28 3.48 -12.05
N VAL A 105 7.59 4.48 -12.88
CA VAL A 105 6.58 5.28 -13.59
C VAL A 105 5.90 4.36 -14.59
N VAL A 106 4.72 3.87 -14.24
CA VAL A 106 3.74 3.39 -15.21
C VAL A 106 2.94 4.63 -15.56
N GLU A 107 3.12 5.13 -16.78
CA GLU A 107 2.41 6.30 -17.32
C GLU A 107 0.90 6.07 -17.22
N ASP A 108 0.26 6.57 -16.17
CA ASP A 108 -1.15 6.94 -16.12
C ASP A 108 -1.37 7.73 -14.81
N GLU A 109 -1.75 8.98 -15.04
CA GLU A 109 -2.04 10.09 -14.13
C GLU A 109 -2.79 9.64 -12.87
N ASP A 110 -2.23 9.95 -11.69
CA ASP A 110 -2.91 10.11 -10.40
C ASP A 110 -1.79 10.47 -9.39
N GLU A 111 -1.20 11.65 -9.58
CA GLU A 111 -0.38 12.32 -8.56
C GLU A 111 -1.34 12.91 -7.51
N ASP A 112 -1.87 12.06 -6.63
CA ASP A 112 -2.39 12.51 -5.34
C ASP A 112 -1.19 12.63 -4.40
N GLU A 113 -0.44 13.71 -4.59
CA GLU A 113 0.62 14.15 -3.70
C GLU A 113 -0.09 14.71 -2.45
N GLU A 114 -0.29 13.86 -1.43
CA GLU A 114 -0.70 14.32 -0.10
C GLU A 114 0.39 15.27 0.44
N ASP A 115 0.20 16.55 0.16
CA ASP A 115 0.88 17.69 0.76
C ASP A 115 0.58 17.64 2.26
N GLU A 116 1.53 17.12 3.06
CA GLU A 116 1.49 17.23 4.52
C GLU A 116 1.45 18.74 4.85
N PRO A 117 0.35 19.26 5.45
CA PRO A 117 0.28 20.66 5.81
C PRO A 117 1.26 20.90 6.95
N ASN A 118 2.40 21.50 6.61
CA ASN A 118 3.38 21.97 7.58
C ASN A 118 2.77 23.13 8.38
N GLU A 119 2.13 22.80 9.50
CA GLU A 119 1.64 23.74 10.51
C GLU A 119 2.83 24.48 11.13
N LYS A 120 3.27 25.54 10.46
CA LYS A 120 4.16 26.55 11.04
C LYS A 120 3.42 27.21 12.19
N GLY A 121 3.87 26.92 13.42
CA GLY A 121 3.56 27.72 14.59
C GLY A 121 4.03 29.17 14.38
N ASP A 122 3.06 30.09 14.39
CA ASP A 122 3.31 31.52 14.52
C ASP A 122 3.75 31.84 15.96
N VAL A 123 4.67 32.80 16.03
CA VAL A 123 5.43 33.29 17.19
C VAL A 123 4.59 34.13 18.15
#